data_AF-A0A6N9Z436-F1
#
_entry.id   AF-A0A6N9Z436-F1
#
_cell.length_a   1.000
_cell.length_b   1.000
_cell.length_c   1.000
_cell.angle_alpha   90.00
_cell.angle_beta   90.00
_cell.angle_gamma   90.00
#
_symmetry.space_group_name_H-M   'P 1'
#
loop_
_entity.id
_entity.type
_entity.pdbx_description
1 polymer ?
#
loop_
_entity_poly.entity_id
_entity_poly.type
_entity_poly.pdbx_seq_one_letter_code
_entity_poly.pdbx_strand_id
1 'polypeptide(L)'
;MVDRFPIVLRGYDKEKVDEAFETAQNTLVSLREQIQQYDRQILTLQSQLQEERNKKSSQKNSFASLGANAQQMLASAEQTSAELLSRAKQDAKSTKDAAQAQAETLINNARLDAQHIVDDANAKAKSILHEARTQAQTTTTAAQEEAAQLRGETAKVVSEQRQATDLEINNAREEHTKRMAAEKAKQERELSELKAAATAQIAAQRKAASEEITRLKSENNDQIEAALAEANKKLADVREQVSKMKSDAQRKAAEITDAANSKAQGILDEAEVHRTKTMSQVNAEVEQIRTDIAAQQDEATKKVNELLEHLEERRVAAKKEADELIGKAKTVREDADEYSATKRKEAQAQAAEILHKADADAAAQIESRRQAAQAEIDGLTSHIAELQQRESLITQRVTELKAMFANAFGNFMTAPAADVPADDAQNAGDAADGAAQQPAEPAAEPSDAQ
;
A
#
# COMPACT_ATOMS: atom_id res chain seq x y z
N MET A 1 0.15 67.50 -155.08
CA MET A 1 0.85 68.75 -154.76
C MET A 1 2.24 68.67 -155.36
N VAL A 2 2.40 69.40 -156.46
CA VAL A 2 3.59 69.46 -157.32
C VAL A 2 4.53 70.50 -156.71
N ASP A 3 5.69 70.05 -156.23
CA ASP A 3 6.96 70.81 -156.04
C ASP A 3 7.90 70.00 -155.14
N ARG A 4 8.43 68.87 -155.62
CA ARG A 4 9.48 68.12 -154.87
C ARG A 4 10.73 67.77 -155.66
N PHE A 5 10.72 67.94 -156.99
CA PHE A 5 11.88 67.61 -157.83
C PHE A 5 12.11 68.71 -158.87
N PRO A 6 13.04 69.65 -158.64
CA PRO A 6 13.43 70.62 -159.66
C PRO A 6 14.16 69.94 -160.83
N ILE A 7 14.04 70.51 -162.03
CA ILE A 7 14.58 69.94 -163.29
C ILE A 7 15.71 70.84 -163.79
N VAL A 8 16.89 70.27 -164.01
CA VAL A 8 18.07 70.96 -164.56
C VAL A 8 18.20 70.59 -166.05
N LEU A 9 19.03 71.32 -166.81
CA LEU A 9 19.06 71.41 -168.29
C LEU A 9 19.07 70.09 -169.08
N ARG A 10 19.26 68.93 -168.44
CA ARG A 10 18.82 67.61 -168.91
C ARG A 10 18.47 66.68 -167.73
N GLY A 11 17.27 66.79 -167.17
CA GLY A 11 16.69 65.79 -166.25
C GLY A 11 16.40 66.27 -164.82
N TYR A 12 15.84 65.39 -163.98
CA TYR A 12 15.57 65.68 -162.56
C TYR A 12 16.86 65.82 -161.77
N ASP A 13 16.86 66.70 -160.77
CA ASP A 13 17.95 66.84 -159.82
C ASP A 13 18.12 65.55 -159.01
N LYS A 14 19.20 64.83 -159.30
CA LYS A 14 19.48 63.50 -158.74
C LYS A 14 19.56 63.53 -157.22
N GLU A 15 20.12 64.59 -156.63
CA GLU A 15 20.27 64.70 -155.17
C GLU A 15 18.91 64.83 -154.48
N LYS A 16 17.99 65.61 -155.05
CA LYS A 16 16.63 65.78 -154.51
C LYS A 16 15.76 64.54 -154.67
N VAL A 17 15.95 63.79 -155.77
CA VAL A 17 15.28 62.51 -156.00
C VAL A 17 15.77 61.45 -155.01
N ASP A 18 17.08 61.34 -154.82
CA ASP A 18 17.69 60.40 -153.86
C ASP A 18 17.21 60.70 -152.42
N GLU A 19 17.14 61.97 -152.01
CA GLU A 19 16.61 62.40 -150.71
C GLU A 19 15.13 61.99 -150.51
N ALA A 20 14.29 62.14 -151.54
CA ALA A 20 12.90 61.71 -151.46
C ALA A 20 12.74 60.19 -151.44
N PHE A 21 13.59 59.45 -152.16
CA PHE A 21 13.61 57.99 -152.09
C PHE A 21 14.07 57.51 -150.72
N GLU A 22 15.05 58.18 -150.10
CA GLU A 22 15.51 57.87 -148.75
C GLU A 22 14.39 58.12 -147.72
N THR A 23 13.68 59.25 -147.81
CA THR A 23 12.52 59.50 -146.93
C THR A 23 11.40 58.47 -147.15
N ALA A 24 11.09 58.10 -148.39
CA ALA A 24 10.09 57.08 -148.69
C ALA A 24 10.49 55.70 -148.15
N GLN A 25 11.76 55.31 -148.30
CA GLN A 25 12.29 54.07 -147.73
C GLN A 25 12.20 54.07 -146.20
N ASN A 26 12.55 55.19 -145.55
CA ASN A 26 12.43 55.33 -144.10
C ASN A 26 10.97 55.23 -143.63
N THR A 27 10.01 55.81 -144.36
CA THR A 27 8.59 55.64 -144.04
C THR A 27 8.11 54.19 -144.21
N LEU A 28 8.62 53.46 -145.20
CA LEU A 28 8.30 52.05 -145.43
C LEU A 28 8.84 51.16 -144.31
N VAL A 29 10.04 51.43 -143.83
CA VAL A 29 10.63 50.73 -142.67
C VAL A 29 9.79 51.00 -141.43
N SER A 30 9.43 52.25 -141.17
CA SER A 30 8.59 52.63 -140.03
C SER A 30 7.21 51.95 -140.05
N LEU A 31 6.55 51.88 -141.21
CA LEU A 31 5.26 51.20 -141.35
C LEU A 31 5.38 49.68 -141.14
N ARG A 32 6.46 49.05 -141.62
CA ARG A 32 6.71 47.62 -141.39
C ARG A 32 6.93 47.31 -139.92
N GLU A 33 7.65 48.16 -139.20
CA GLU A 33 7.85 48.01 -137.76
C GLU A 33 6.52 48.14 -137.00
N GLN A 34 5.64 49.08 -137.39
CA GLN A 34 4.31 49.22 -136.79
C GLN A 34 3.44 47.99 -137.02
N ILE A 35 3.44 47.40 -138.23
CA ILE A 35 2.69 46.18 -138.52
C ILE A 35 3.18 45.01 -137.64
N GLN A 36 4.50 44.85 -137.50
CA GLN A 36 5.06 43.82 -136.62
C GLN A 36 4.66 44.01 -135.15
N GLN A 37 4.55 45.26 -134.69
CA GLN A 37 4.08 45.56 -133.33
C GLN A 37 2.60 45.18 -133.16
N TYR A 38 1.74 45.51 -134.13
CA TYR A 38 0.32 45.14 -134.07
C TYR A 38 0.09 43.63 -134.14
N ASP A 39 0.85 42.90 -134.96
CA ASP A 39 0.74 41.44 -135.04
C ASP A 39 1.09 40.77 -133.70
N ARG A 40 2.13 41.26 -133.01
CA ARG A 40 2.47 40.79 -131.66
C ARG A 40 1.34 41.06 -130.66
N GLN A 41 0.69 42.22 -130.73
CA GLN A 41 -0.42 42.55 -129.85
C GLN A 41 -1.65 41.66 -130.11
N ILE A 42 -1.98 41.38 -131.37
CA ILE A 42 -3.10 40.50 -131.73
C ILE A 42 -2.89 39.10 -131.16
N LEU A 43 -1.68 38.55 -131.25
CA LEU A 43 -1.36 37.24 -130.69
C LEU A 43 -1.52 37.20 -129.16
N THR A 44 -1.08 38.26 -128.46
CA THR A 44 -1.28 38.35 -126.99
C THR A 44 -2.75 38.48 -126.59
N LEU A 45 -3.56 39.18 -127.38
CA LEU A 45 -4.99 39.32 -127.10
C LEU A 45 -5.76 38.02 -127.37
N GLN A 46 -5.36 37.26 -128.39
CA GLN A 46 -5.93 35.93 -128.65
C GLN A 46 -5.64 34.94 -127.53
N SER A 47 -4.39 34.90 -127.02
CA SER A 47 -4.05 34.00 -125.90
C SER A 47 -4.86 34.35 -124.65
N GLN A 48 -4.99 35.63 -124.32
CA GLN A 48 -5.80 36.09 -123.18
C GLN A 48 -7.28 35.75 -123.33
N LEU A 49 -7.85 35.89 -124.53
CA LEU A 49 -9.25 35.50 -124.79
C LEU A 49 -9.46 33.98 -124.62
N GLN A 50 -8.48 33.17 -125.02
CA GLN A 50 -8.55 31.72 -124.89
C GLN A 50 -8.44 31.28 -123.43
N GLU A 51 -7.59 31.92 -122.63
CA GLU A 51 -7.52 31.71 -121.18
C GLU A 51 -8.82 32.11 -120.46
N GLU A 52 -9.40 33.27 -120.78
CA GLU A 52 -10.66 33.73 -120.18
C GLU A 52 -11.85 32.83 -120.57
N ARG A 53 -11.85 32.26 -121.78
CA ARG A 53 -12.86 31.30 -122.20
C ARG A 53 -12.76 29.97 -121.44
N ASN A 54 -11.54 29.52 -121.13
CA ASN A 54 -11.29 28.31 -120.33
C ASN A 54 -11.65 28.50 -118.85
N LYS A 55 -11.46 29.71 -118.28
CA LYS A 55 -11.91 30.01 -116.90
C LYS A 55 -13.44 30.01 -116.78
N LYS A 56 -14.17 30.58 -117.74
CA LYS A 56 -15.64 30.64 -117.71
C LYS A 56 -16.33 29.27 -117.85
N SER A 57 -15.73 28.31 -118.56
CA SER A 57 -16.29 26.95 -118.66
C SER A 57 -16.12 26.14 -117.37
N SER A 58 -15.04 26.36 -116.60
CA SER A 58 -14.80 25.74 -115.29
C SER A 58 -15.80 26.20 -114.21
N GLN A 59 -16.21 27.47 -114.25
CA GLN A 59 -17.07 28.09 -113.24
C GLN A 59 -18.51 27.55 -113.21
N LYS A 60 -19.02 27.01 -114.34
CA LYS A 60 -20.38 26.47 -114.45
C LYS A 60 -20.55 25.08 -113.79
N ASN A 61 -19.44 24.37 -113.55
CA ASN A 61 -19.40 23.09 -112.82
C ASN A 61 -19.15 23.27 -111.30
N SER A 62 -19.07 24.51 -110.80
CA SER A 62 -18.62 24.83 -109.42
C SER A 62 -19.73 24.87 -108.37
N PHE A 63 -21.00 25.09 -108.72
CA PHE A 63 -22.08 25.25 -107.72
C PHE A 63 -22.70 23.91 -107.27
N ALA A 64 -22.88 22.96 -108.18
CA ALA A 64 -23.37 21.62 -107.84
C ALA A 64 -22.33 20.79 -107.07
N SER A 65 -21.04 21.00 -107.36
CA SER A 65 -19.93 20.34 -106.66
C SER A 65 -19.71 20.91 -105.26
N LEU A 66 -20.00 22.19 -104.99
CA LEU A 66 -19.95 22.75 -103.63
C LEU A 66 -20.97 22.12 -102.69
N GLY A 67 -22.20 21.86 -103.16
CA GLY A 67 -23.24 21.18 -102.37
C GLY A 67 -22.91 19.73 -102.06
N ALA A 68 -22.39 19.00 -103.05
CA ALA A 68 -21.91 17.63 -102.87
C ALA A 68 -20.71 17.55 -101.91
N ASN A 69 -19.78 18.51 -102.00
CA ASN A 69 -18.61 18.58 -101.12
C ASN A 69 -19.01 18.98 -99.69
N ALA A 70 -20.00 19.87 -99.52
CA ALA A 70 -20.54 20.21 -98.20
C ALA A 70 -21.27 19.04 -97.53
N GLN A 71 -22.07 18.26 -98.27
CA GLN A 71 -22.68 17.03 -97.76
C GLN A 71 -21.64 15.97 -97.41
N GLN A 72 -20.60 15.82 -98.23
CA GLN A 72 -19.49 14.91 -97.94
C GLN A 72 -18.70 15.35 -96.69
N MET A 73 -18.48 16.67 -96.51
CA MET A 73 -17.82 17.21 -95.32
C MET A 73 -18.67 17.00 -94.08
N LEU A 74 -19.98 17.25 -94.12
CA LEU A 74 -20.90 16.98 -93.02
C LEU A 74 -20.96 15.49 -92.67
N ALA A 75 -21.09 14.61 -93.67
CA ALA A 75 -21.07 13.16 -93.44
C ALA A 75 -19.73 12.70 -92.83
N SER A 76 -18.60 13.25 -93.29
CA SER A 76 -17.29 12.98 -92.70
C SER A 76 -17.16 13.53 -91.28
N ALA A 77 -17.73 14.70 -91.00
CA ALA A 77 -17.72 15.31 -89.68
C ALA A 77 -18.61 14.54 -88.70
N GLU A 78 -19.78 14.07 -89.13
CA GLU A 78 -20.65 13.18 -88.34
C GLU A 78 -19.98 11.85 -88.05
N GLN A 79 -19.35 11.23 -89.05
CA GLN A 79 -18.58 9.99 -88.86
C GLN A 79 -17.42 10.20 -87.88
N THR A 80 -16.66 11.28 -88.04
CA THR A 80 -15.53 11.62 -87.16
C THR A 80 -16.00 11.92 -85.74
N SER A 81 -17.13 12.60 -85.59
CA SER A 81 -17.73 12.91 -84.28
C SER A 81 -18.24 11.64 -83.60
N ALA A 82 -18.93 10.76 -84.34
CA ALA A 82 -19.41 9.48 -83.81
C ALA A 82 -18.24 8.58 -83.38
N GLU A 83 -17.15 8.54 -84.14
CA GLU A 83 -15.93 7.82 -83.80
C GLU A 83 -15.23 8.42 -82.57
N LEU A 84 -15.13 9.75 -82.47
CA LEU A 84 -14.58 10.44 -81.31
C LEU A 84 -15.41 10.19 -80.05
N LEU A 85 -16.74 10.19 -80.16
CA LEU A 85 -17.67 9.92 -79.07
C LEU A 85 -17.59 8.45 -78.63
N SER A 86 -17.45 7.52 -79.58
CA SER A 86 -17.22 6.10 -79.30
C SER A 86 -15.90 5.89 -78.54
N ARG A 87 -14.82 6.53 -79.02
CA ARG A 87 -13.51 6.48 -78.37
C ARG A 87 -13.54 7.10 -76.97
N ALA A 88 -14.15 8.27 -76.81
CA ALA A 88 -14.32 8.90 -75.51
C ALA A 88 -15.13 8.02 -74.53
N LYS A 89 -16.19 7.35 -75.02
CA LYS A 89 -16.95 6.37 -74.20
C LYS A 89 -16.11 5.16 -73.83
N GLN A 90 -15.30 4.64 -74.75
CA GLN A 90 -14.39 3.52 -74.49
C GLN A 90 -13.30 3.90 -73.48
N ASP A 91 -12.69 5.07 -73.63
CA ASP A 91 -11.67 5.59 -72.72
C ASP A 91 -12.25 5.88 -71.33
N ALA A 92 -13.45 6.47 -71.26
CA ALA A 92 -14.17 6.68 -70.01
C ALA A 92 -14.54 5.37 -69.31
N LYS A 93 -14.89 4.33 -70.08
CA LYS A 93 -15.14 3.00 -69.52
C LYS A 93 -13.84 2.37 -69.01
N SER A 94 -12.77 2.40 -69.81
CA SER A 94 -11.47 1.84 -69.42
C SER A 94 -10.90 2.51 -68.17
N THR A 95 -11.03 3.83 -68.04
CA THR A 95 -10.58 4.56 -66.85
C THR A 95 -11.43 4.23 -65.61
N LYS A 96 -12.75 4.08 -65.76
CA LYS A 96 -13.61 3.59 -64.67
C LYS A 96 -13.25 2.18 -64.24
N ASP A 97 -13.09 1.25 -65.18
CA ASP A 97 -12.73 -0.14 -64.90
C ASP A 97 -11.36 -0.21 -64.21
N ALA A 98 -10.39 0.58 -64.66
CA ALA A 98 -9.06 0.67 -64.03
C ALA A 98 -9.11 1.27 -62.61
N ALA A 99 -9.88 2.35 -62.41
CA ALA A 99 -10.06 2.96 -61.10
C ALA A 99 -10.77 2.01 -60.12
N GLN A 100 -11.76 1.26 -60.60
CA GLN A 100 -12.47 0.26 -59.80
C GLN A 100 -11.54 -0.89 -59.41
N ALA A 101 -10.74 -1.42 -60.33
CA ALA A 101 -9.76 -2.46 -60.03
C ALA A 101 -8.69 -1.99 -59.01
N GLN A 102 -8.25 -0.73 -59.12
CA GLN A 102 -7.34 -0.13 -58.15
C GLN A 102 -7.99 0.03 -56.77
N ALA A 103 -9.24 0.50 -56.72
CA ALA A 103 -10.00 0.64 -55.47
C ALA A 103 -10.22 -0.73 -54.80
N GLU A 104 -10.61 -1.76 -55.56
CA GLU A 104 -10.75 -3.12 -55.05
C GLU A 104 -9.43 -3.67 -54.51
N THR A 105 -8.33 -3.44 -55.22
CA THR A 105 -6.98 -3.81 -54.74
C THR A 105 -6.64 -3.11 -53.42
N LEU A 106 -6.91 -1.81 -53.32
CA LEU A 106 -6.62 -1.03 -52.13
C LEU A 106 -7.48 -1.49 -50.94
N ILE A 107 -8.76 -1.75 -51.17
CA ILE A 107 -9.67 -2.28 -50.13
C ILE A 107 -9.21 -3.66 -49.66
N ASN A 108 -8.80 -4.55 -50.58
CA ASN A 108 -8.31 -5.87 -50.21
C ASN A 108 -7.00 -5.79 -49.42
N ASN A 109 -6.07 -4.91 -49.81
CA ASN A 109 -4.84 -4.69 -49.05
C ASN A 109 -5.13 -4.10 -47.67
N ALA A 110 -6.00 -3.08 -47.58
CA ALA A 110 -6.39 -2.50 -46.29
C ALA A 110 -7.06 -3.52 -45.36
N ARG A 111 -7.86 -4.45 -45.92
CA ARG A 111 -8.45 -5.57 -45.16
C ARG A 111 -7.39 -6.55 -44.66
N LEU A 112 -6.42 -6.92 -45.50
CA LEU A 112 -5.31 -7.80 -45.10
C LEU A 112 -4.47 -7.15 -44.01
N ASP A 113 -4.12 -5.87 -44.16
CA ASP A 113 -3.36 -5.13 -43.16
C ASP A 113 -4.12 -5.05 -41.83
N ALA A 114 -5.42 -4.74 -41.87
CA ALA A 114 -6.25 -4.74 -40.66
C ALA A 114 -6.31 -6.12 -39.98
N GLN A 115 -6.42 -7.19 -40.77
CA GLN A 115 -6.38 -8.56 -40.26
C GLN A 115 -5.04 -8.87 -39.58
N HIS A 116 -3.92 -8.52 -40.24
CA HIS A 116 -2.59 -8.72 -39.68
C HIS A 116 -2.38 -7.94 -38.37
N ILE A 117 -2.84 -6.68 -38.31
CA ILE A 117 -2.76 -5.88 -37.08
C ILE A 117 -3.54 -6.54 -35.94
N VAL A 118 -4.76 -7.03 -36.21
CA VAL A 118 -5.59 -7.70 -35.20
C VAL A 118 -4.96 -9.02 -34.75
N ASP A 119 -4.43 -9.81 -35.67
CA ASP A 119 -3.78 -11.09 -35.37
C ASP A 119 -2.51 -10.87 -34.53
N ASP A 120 -1.68 -9.88 -34.89
CA ASP A 120 -0.49 -9.51 -34.13
C ASP A 120 -0.82 -8.98 -32.74
N ALA A 121 -1.85 -8.14 -32.62
CA ALA A 121 -2.33 -7.65 -31.34
C ALA A 121 -2.83 -8.80 -30.45
N ASN A 122 -3.59 -9.74 -31.03
CA ASN A 122 -4.07 -10.93 -30.33
C ASN A 122 -2.93 -11.85 -29.90
N ALA A 123 -1.91 -12.04 -30.74
CA ALA A 123 -0.73 -12.84 -30.42
C ALA A 123 0.05 -12.22 -29.25
N LYS A 124 0.30 -10.90 -29.30
CA LYS A 124 0.95 -10.16 -28.20
C LYS A 124 0.14 -10.23 -26.91
N ALA A 125 -1.17 -10.03 -26.97
CA ALA A 125 -2.05 -10.12 -25.80
C ALA A 125 -1.99 -11.52 -25.16
N LYS A 126 -2.04 -12.58 -25.98
CA LYS A 126 -1.89 -13.97 -25.49
C LYS A 126 -0.52 -14.19 -24.83
N SER A 127 0.56 -13.67 -25.42
CA SER A 127 1.90 -13.77 -24.87
C SER A 127 1.99 -13.08 -23.50
N ILE A 128 1.53 -11.84 -23.39
CA ILE A 128 1.53 -11.07 -22.14
C ILE A 128 0.71 -11.78 -21.07
N LEU A 129 -0.49 -12.29 -21.41
CA LEU A 129 -1.32 -13.04 -20.47
C LEU A 129 -0.67 -14.36 -20.03
N HIS A 130 0.06 -15.04 -20.91
CA HIS A 130 0.80 -16.25 -20.55
C HIS A 130 1.94 -15.94 -19.60
N GLU A 131 2.74 -14.91 -19.92
CA GLU A 131 3.88 -14.47 -19.11
C GLU A 131 3.44 -14.01 -17.72
N ALA A 132 2.36 -13.22 -17.65
CA ALA A 132 1.76 -12.78 -16.38
C ALA A 132 1.25 -13.97 -15.55
N ARG A 133 0.61 -14.97 -16.17
CA ARG A 133 0.18 -16.19 -15.46
C ARG A 133 1.37 -17.00 -14.94
N THR A 134 2.41 -17.17 -15.74
CA THR A 134 3.62 -17.89 -15.34
C THR A 134 4.37 -17.19 -14.21
N GLN A 135 4.47 -15.85 -14.26
CA GLN A 135 5.04 -15.06 -13.17
C GLN A 135 4.20 -15.20 -11.90
N ALA A 136 2.87 -15.00 -12.00
CA ALA A 136 1.98 -15.16 -10.86
C ALA A 136 2.10 -16.55 -10.23
N GLN A 137 2.11 -17.61 -11.05
CA GLN A 137 2.25 -18.98 -10.58
C GLN A 137 3.61 -19.20 -9.89
N THR A 138 4.70 -18.74 -10.49
CA THR A 138 6.05 -18.81 -9.90
C THR A 138 6.10 -18.09 -8.55
N THR A 139 5.58 -16.87 -8.46
CA THR A 139 5.54 -16.10 -7.20
C THR A 139 4.68 -16.81 -6.15
N THR A 140 3.52 -17.36 -6.52
CA THR A 140 2.68 -18.09 -5.57
C THR A 140 3.35 -19.37 -5.05
N THR A 141 4.04 -20.12 -5.92
CA THR A 141 4.78 -21.32 -5.51
C THR A 141 5.94 -20.95 -4.59
N ALA A 142 6.73 -19.92 -4.94
CA ALA A 142 7.83 -19.46 -4.10
C ALA A 142 7.35 -19.01 -2.71
N ALA A 143 6.26 -18.24 -2.65
CA ALA A 143 5.66 -17.82 -1.37
C ALA A 143 5.13 -19.01 -0.55
N GLN A 144 4.57 -20.05 -1.20
CA GLN A 144 4.14 -21.27 -0.52
C GLN A 144 5.31 -22.08 0.04
N GLU A 145 6.41 -22.19 -0.71
CA GLU A 145 7.63 -22.86 -0.28
C GLU A 145 8.29 -22.13 0.89
N GLU A 146 8.43 -20.80 0.80
CA GLU A 146 8.98 -19.97 1.88
C GLU A 146 8.11 -20.07 3.15
N ALA A 147 6.77 -20.01 3.01
CA ALA A 147 5.86 -20.20 4.13
C ALA A 147 5.98 -21.61 4.76
N ALA A 148 6.20 -22.65 3.95
CA ALA A 148 6.43 -24.00 4.45
C ALA A 148 7.76 -24.13 5.19
N GLN A 149 8.83 -23.51 4.67
CA GLN A 149 10.14 -23.46 5.32
C GLN A 149 10.06 -22.74 6.66
N LEU A 150 9.47 -21.55 6.70
CA LEU A 150 9.33 -20.75 7.92
C LEU A 150 8.48 -21.46 8.98
N ARG A 151 7.42 -22.19 8.57
CA ARG A 151 6.67 -23.07 9.48
C ARG A 151 7.51 -24.22 10.02
N GLY A 152 8.33 -24.85 9.17
CA GLY A 152 9.24 -25.93 9.58
C GLY A 152 10.30 -25.45 10.58
N GLU A 153 10.93 -24.30 10.31
CA GLU A 153 11.90 -23.67 11.21
C GLU A 153 11.25 -23.26 12.53
N THR A 154 10.07 -22.62 12.47
CA THR A 154 9.31 -22.23 13.67
C THR A 154 8.95 -23.46 14.50
N ALA A 155 8.49 -24.55 13.88
CA ALA A 155 8.18 -25.79 14.58
C ALA A 155 9.43 -26.39 15.26
N LYS A 156 10.59 -26.33 14.60
CA LYS A 156 11.86 -26.77 15.18
C LYS A 156 12.27 -25.91 16.38
N VAL A 157 12.26 -24.59 16.24
CA VAL A 157 12.58 -23.65 17.33
C VAL A 157 11.63 -23.84 18.52
N VAL A 158 10.33 -24.00 18.28
CA VAL A 158 9.34 -24.26 19.34
C VAL A 158 9.61 -25.59 20.03
N SER A 159 9.99 -26.64 19.29
CA SER A 159 10.37 -27.93 19.87
C SER A 159 11.63 -27.83 20.72
N GLU A 160 12.66 -27.15 20.23
CA GLU A 160 13.91 -26.92 20.97
C GLU A 160 13.67 -26.09 22.24
N GLN A 161 12.87 -25.02 22.14
CA GLN A 161 12.48 -24.21 23.29
C GLN A 161 11.73 -25.03 24.34
N ARG A 162 10.77 -25.88 23.91
CA ARG A 162 10.03 -26.77 24.83
C ARG A 162 10.97 -27.73 25.56
N GLN A 163 11.88 -28.37 24.81
CA GLN A 163 12.86 -29.28 25.40
C GLN A 163 13.78 -28.57 26.39
N ALA A 164 14.24 -27.36 26.07
CA ALA A 164 15.04 -26.54 26.98
C ALA A 164 14.25 -26.21 28.26
N THR A 165 13.00 -25.75 28.13
CA THR A 165 12.15 -25.45 29.30
C THR A 165 11.83 -26.69 30.13
N ASP A 166 11.62 -27.85 29.51
CA ASP A 166 11.38 -29.10 30.22
C ASP A 166 12.62 -29.53 31.02
N LEU A 167 13.82 -29.36 30.46
CA LEU A 167 15.08 -29.61 31.17
C LEU A 167 15.26 -28.64 32.34
N GLU A 168 14.98 -27.35 32.16
CA GLU A 168 15.03 -26.36 33.24
C GLU A 168 14.05 -26.67 34.37
N ILE A 169 12.81 -27.04 34.04
CA ILE A 169 11.79 -27.45 35.02
C ILE A 169 12.25 -28.69 35.78
N ASN A 170 12.79 -29.69 35.09
CA ASN A 170 13.28 -30.91 35.73
C ASN A 170 14.47 -30.60 36.65
N ASN A 171 15.43 -29.79 36.20
CA ASN A 171 16.56 -29.37 37.02
C ASN A 171 16.10 -28.60 38.26
N ALA A 172 15.16 -27.66 38.13
CA ALA A 172 14.61 -26.90 39.24
C ALA A 172 13.86 -27.79 40.25
N ARG A 173 13.12 -28.80 39.76
CA ARG A 173 12.44 -29.78 40.62
C ARG A 173 13.43 -30.66 41.38
N GLU A 174 14.49 -31.13 40.72
CA GLU A 174 15.54 -31.91 41.36
C GLU A 174 16.27 -31.08 42.42
N GLU A 175 16.60 -29.83 42.11
CA GLU A 175 17.26 -28.93 43.04
C GLU A 175 16.37 -28.63 44.25
N HIS A 176 15.08 -28.32 44.02
CA HIS A 176 14.10 -28.13 45.09
C HIS A 176 13.99 -29.38 45.98
N THR A 177 13.95 -30.57 45.38
CA THR A 177 13.90 -31.84 46.12
C THR A 177 15.15 -32.03 46.99
N LYS A 178 16.34 -31.71 46.46
CA LYS A 178 17.60 -31.76 47.22
C LYS A 178 17.61 -30.74 48.37
N ARG A 179 17.16 -29.51 48.14
CA ARG A 179 17.04 -28.47 49.18
C ARG A 179 16.09 -28.89 50.29
N MET A 180 14.90 -29.40 49.92
CA MET A 180 13.93 -29.91 50.90
C MET A 180 14.49 -31.08 51.72
N ALA A 181 15.23 -32.00 51.10
CA ALA A 181 15.89 -33.10 51.80
C ALA A 181 16.97 -32.58 52.77
N ALA A 182 17.77 -31.61 52.35
CA ALA A 182 18.80 -30.99 53.17
C ALA A 182 18.19 -30.23 54.37
N GLU A 183 17.12 -29.46 54.16
CA GLU A 183 16.40 -28.78 55.23
C GLU A 183 15.79 -29.76 56.23
N LYS A 184 15.13 -30.82 55.76
CA LYS A 184 14.61 -31.88 56.64
C LYS A 184 15.72 -32.53 57.46
N ALA A 185 16.85 -32.87 56.84
CA ALA A 185 17.99 -33.45 57.54
C ALA A 185 18.57 -32.49 58.59
N LYS A 186 18.61 -31.18 58.28
CA LYS A 186 19.03 -30.14 59.23
C LYS A 186 18.07 -30.06 60.42
N GLN A 187 16.77 -29.98 60.17
CA GLN A 187 15.73 -29.94 61.21
C GLN A 187 15.75 -31.20 62.08
N GLU A 188 15.96 -32.37 61.49
CA GLU A 188 16.06 -33.63 62.24
C GLU A 188 17.28 -33.66 63.17
N ARG A 189 18.43 -33.13 62.71
CA ARG A 189 19.62 -32.95 63.56
C ARG A 189 19.36 -31.96 64.68
N GLU A 190 18.81 -30.78 64.39
CA GLU A 190 18.49 -29.77 65.41
C GLU A 190 17.51 -30.32 66.46
N LEU A 191 16.48 -31.06 66.04
CA LEU A 191 15.56 -31.74 66.96
C LEU A 191 16.27 -32.80 67.81
N SER A 192 17.19 -33.56 67.23
CA SER A 192 17.99 -34.54 67.97
C SER A 192 18.91 -33.86 68.99
N GLU A 193 19.57 -32.77 68.62
CA GLU A 193 20.42 -31.97 69.49
C GLU A 193 19.62 -31.35 70.64
N LEU A 194 18.45 -30.77 70.36
CA LEU A 194 17.54 -30.23 71.37
C LEU A 194 17.06 -31.32 72.33
N LYS A 195 16.71 -32.51 71.83
CA LYS A 195 16.35 -33.65 72.68
C LYS A 195 17.50 -34.09 73.56
N ALA A 196 18.73 -34.17 73.03
CA ALA A 196 19.91 -34.52 73.80
C ALA A 196 20.27 -33.45 74.86
N ALA A 197 20.13 -32.17 74.52
CA ALA A 197 20.32 -31.07 75.45
C ALA A 197 19.27 -31.10 76.57
N ALA A 198 18.00 -31.31 76.24
CA ALA A 198 16.92 -31.42 77.22
C ALA A 198 17.11 -32.63 78.16
N THR A 199 17.51 -33.79 77.65
CA THR A 199 17.79 -34.96 78.50
C THR A 199 18.99 -34.74 79.39
N ALA A 200 20.06 -34.10 78.90
CA ALA A 200 21.22 -33.71 79.70
C ALA A 200 20.84 -32.71 80.80
N GLN A 201 20.00 -31.71 80.49
CA GLN A 201 19.51 -30.73 81.46
C GLN A 201 18.67 -31.41 82.56
N ILE A 202 17.76 -32.32 82.18
CA ILE A 202 16.97 -33.09 83.15
C ILE A 202 17.87 -33.95 84.04
N ALA A 203 18.88 -34.61 83.47
CA ALA A 203 19.85 -35.39 84.23
C ALA A 203 20.65 -34.53 85.21
N ALA A 204 21.11 -33.35 84.77
CA ALA A 204 21.81 -32.38 85.62
C ALA A 204 20.91 -31.86 86.75
N GLN A 205 19.66 -31.51 86.46
CA GLN A 205 18.69 -31.10 87.47
C GLN A 205 18.41 -32.21 88.50
N ARG A 206 18.24 -33.46 88.05
CA ARG A 206 18.06 -34.61 88.95
C ARG A 206 19.28 -34.83 89.83
N LYS A 207 20.49 -34.70 89.28
CA LYS A 207 21.74 -34.81 90.03
C LYS A 207 21.83 -33.71 91.11
N ALA A 208 21.62 -32.45 90.73
CA ALA A 208 21.63 -31.32 91.67
C ALA A 208 20.56 -31.48 92.77
N ALA A 209 19.34 -31.90 92.40
CA ALA A 209 18.29 -32.18 93.36
C ALA A 209 18.65 -33.34 94.31
N SER A 210 19.30 -34.38 93.81
CA SER A 210 19.77 -35.50 94.65
C SER A 210 20.89 -35.08 95.60
N GLU A 211 21.84 -34.27 95.15
CA GLU A 211 22.91 -33.71 95.96
C GLU A 211 22.33 -32.83 97.08
N GLU A 212 21.35 -31.98 96.75
CA GLU A 212 20.66 -31.16 97.73
C GLU A 212 19.87 -31.99 98.75
N ILE A 213 19.18 -33.04 98.32
CA ILE A 213 18.51 -33.98 99.25
C ILE A 213 19.54 -34.64 100.17
N THR A 214 20.71 -35.05 99.67
CA THR A 214 21.76 -35.64 100.52
C THR A 214 22.34 -34.63 101.50
N ARG A 215 22.53 -33.38 101.07
CA ARG A 215 23.00 -32.28 101.93
C ARG A 215 22.01 -32.00 103.05
N LEU A 216 20.73 -31.82 102.71
CA LEU A 216 19.66 -31.62 103.70
C LEU A 216 19.51 -32.80 104.65
N LYS A 217 19.70 -34.05 104.19
CA LYS A 217 19.72 -35.23 105.07
C LYS A 217 20.90 -35.21 106.03
N SER A 218 22.10 -34.84 105.57
CA SER A 218 23.28 -34.70 106.43
C SER A 218 23.07 -33.60 107.46
N GLU A 219 22.67 -32.41 107.02
CA GLU A 219 22.39 -31.26 107.90
C GLU A 219 21.31 -31.62 108.94
N ASN A 220 20.26 -32.35 108.54
CA ASN A 220 19.22 -32.81 109.46
C ASN A 220 19.74 -33.89 110.43
N ASN A 221 20.56 -34.85 109.97
CA ASN A 221 21.20 -35.82 110.85
C ASN A 221 22.12 -35.13 111.87
N ASP A 222 22.92 -34.17 111.45
CA ASP A 222 23.79 -33.37 112.33
C ASP A 222 22.97 -32.59 113.36
N GLN A 223 21.83 -32.02 112.94
CA GLN A 223 20.87 -31.37 113.85
C GLN A 223 20.25 -32.36 114.83
N ILE A 224 19.89 -33.57 114.40
CA ILE A 224 19.38 -34.63 115.27
C ILE A 224 20.45 -35.07 116.27
N GLU A 225 21.69 -35.28 115.83
CA GLU A 225 22.81 -35.63 116.71
C GLU A 225 23.11 -34.51 117.71
N ALA A 226 23.13 -33.25 117.26
CA ALA A 226 23.28 -32.10 118.15
C ALA A 226 22.15 -32.00 119.16
N ALA A 227 20.90 -32.19 118.74
CA ALA A 227 19.73 -32.21 119.62
C ALA A 227 19.77 -33.37 120.61
N LEU A 228 20.21 -34.56 120.19
CA LEU A 228 20.41 -35.72 121.06
C LEU A 228 21.56 -35.50 122.04
N ALA A 229 22.66 -34.88 121.61
CA ALA A 229 23.78 -34.51 122.47
C ALA A 229 23.34 -33.46 123.50
N GLU A 230 22.56 -32.47 123.10
CA GLU A 230 21.98 -31.47 124.00
C GLU A 230 20.97 -32.11 124.96
N ALA A 231 20.12 -33.03 124.49
CA ALA A 231 19.22 -33.79 125.34
C ALA A 231 19.97 -34.68 126.34
N ASN A 232 21.05 -35.34 125.91
CA ASN A 232 21.92 -36.14 126.78
C ASN A 232 22.67 -35.28 127.79
N LYS A 233 23.14 -34.09 127.38
CA LYS A 233 23.73 -33.10 128.28
C LYS A 233 22.71 -32.61 129.28
N LYS A 234 21.50 -32.24 128.85
CA LYS A 234 20.37 -31.90 129.74
C LYS A 234 20.03 -33.05 130.67
N LEU A 235 20.06 -34.30 130.21
CA LEU A 235 19.81 -35.47 131.04
C LEU A 235 20.96 -35.75 132.03
N ALA A 236 22.21 -35.45 131.66
CA ALA A 236 23.36 -35.47 132.55
C ALA A 236 23.30 -34.34 133.58
N ASP A 237 22.95 -33.12 133.17
CA ASP A 237 22.69 -31.96 134.03
C ASP A 237 21.51 -32.25 134.97
N VAL A 238 20.46 -32.93 134.50
CA VAL A 238 19.35 -33.43 135.34
C VAL A 238 19.83 -34.53 136.27
N ARG A 239 20.72 -35.45 135.86
CA ARG A 239 21.30 -36.46 136.76
C ARG A 239 22.22 -35.84 137.81
N GLU A 240 22.98 -34.81 137.45
CA GLU A 240 23.79 -34.03 138.37
C GLU A 240 22.90 -33.20 139.31
N GLN A 241 21.85 -32.57 138.78
CA GLN A 241 20.81 -31.91 139.57
C GLN A 241 20.07 -32.89 140.46
N VAL A 242 19.81 -34.13 140.03
CA VAL A 242 19.20 -35.19 140.86
C VAL A 242 20.17 -35.68 141.92
N SER A 243 21.47 -35.72 141.64
CA SER A 243 22.51 -36.02 142.63
C SER A 243 22.67 -34.90 143.66
N LYS A 244 22.70 -33.64 143.20
CA LYS A 244 22.64 -32.43 144.03
C LYS A 244 21.33 -32.37 144.80
N MET A 245 20.19 -32.68 144.18
CA MET A 245 18.88 -32.79 144.82
C MET A 245 18.82 -33.97 145.78
N LYS A 246 19.57 -35.05 145.61
CA LYS A 246 19.62 -36.15 146.59
C LYS A 246 20.42 -35.72 147.83
N SER A 247 21.52 -35.00 147.63
CA SER A 247 22.29 -34.35 148.70
C SER A 247 21.49 -33.23 149.40
N ASP A 248 20.76 -32.42 148.63
CA ASP A 248 19.92 -31.34 149.11
C ASP A 248 18.58 -31.85 149.65
N ALA A 249 18.05 -33.00 149.20
CA ALA A 249 16.86 -33.66 149.76
C ALA A 249 17.17 -34.35 151.08
N GLN A 250 18.41 -34.81 151.30
CA GLN A 250 18.86 -35.20 152.65
C GLN A 250 18.96 -33.99 153.60
N ARG A 251 19.15 -32.77 153.08
CA ARG A 251 19.16 -31.52 153.87
C ARG A 251 17.78 -30.84 153.96
N LYS A 252 16.92 -31.01 152.94
CA LYS A 252 15.56 -30.45 152.82
C LYS A 252 14.47 -31.41 153.27
N ALA A 253 14.78 -32.66 153.62
CA ALA A 253 13.90 -33.53 154.40
C ALA A 253 13.57 -32.94 155.80
N ALA A 254 14.33 -31.94 156.27
CA ALA A 254 14.03 -31.16 157.46
C ALA A 254 13.26 -29.84 157.18
N GLU A 255 13.09 -29.43 155.92
CA GLU A 255 12.50 -28.11 155.56
C GLU A 255 11.30 -28.21 154.59
N ILE A 256 11.01 -29.39 154.01
CA ILE A 256 9.85 -29.66 153.13
C ILE A 256 8.69 -30.32 153.90
N THR A 257 8.49 -29.92 155.17
CA THR A 257 7.19 -30.03 155.83
C THR A 257 6.44 -28.70 155.88
N ASP A 258 7.09 -27.57 155.57
CA ASP A 258 6.48 -26.23 155.60
C ASP A 258 6.26 -25.57 154.22
N ALA A 259 6.79 -26.14 153.13
CA ALA A 259 6.63 -25.59 151.77
C ALA A 259 5.69 -26.40 150.86
N ALA A 260 4.89 -27.30 151.44
CA ALA A 260 3.91 -28.13 150.73
C ALA A 260 2.63 -27.36 150.29
N ASN A 261 2.51 -26.06 150.57
CA ASN A 261 1.28 -25.30 150.31
C ASN A 261 1.40 -24.07 149.41
N SER A 262 2.53 -23.83 148.72
CA SER A 262 2.73 -22.55 148.00
C SER A 262 3.12 -22.64 146.52
N LYS A 263 3.10 -23.81 145.88
CA LYS A 263 3.32 -23.93 144.41
C LYS A 263 2.36 -24.89 143.71
N ALA A 264 1.14 -24.94 144.21
CA ALA A 264 -0.06 -25.38 143.48
C ALA A 264 -0.60 -24.30 142.51
N GLN A 265 0.24 -23.36 142.04
CA GLN A 265 -0.17 -22.17 141.29
C GLN A 265 0.77 -21.86 140.11
N GLY A 266 1.28 -22.89 139.43
CA GLY A 266 2.02 -22.75 138.17
C GLY A 266 1.54 -23.71 137.07
N ILE A 267 0.48 -24.50 137.34
CA ILE A 267 -0.09 -25.49 136.42
C ILE A 267 -1.21 -24.85 135.55
N LEU A 268 -1.18 -23.53 135.36
CA LEU A 268 -2.23 -22.82 134.60
C LEU A 268 -1.75 -21.94 133.43
N ASP A 269 -0.46 -21.91 133.08
CA ASP A 269 0.02 -20.96 132.06
C ASP A 269 0.65 -21.58 130.78
N GLU A 270 0.55 -22.89 130.54
CA GLU A 270 1.16 -23.51 129.33
C GLU A 270 0.21 -24.37 128.48
N ALA A 271 -1.11 -24.24 128.66
CA ALA A 271 -2.10 -24.89 127.80
C ALA A 271 -2.82 -23.94 126.82
N GLU A 272 -2.59 -22.62 126.90
CA GLU A 272 -3.28 -21.62 126.07
C GLU A 272 -2.43 -21.13 124.87
N VAL A 273 -1.09 -21.19 124.98
CA VAL A 273 -0.16 -20.69 123.94
C VAL A 273 -0.11 -21.58 122.69
N HIS A 274 -0.39 -22.88 122.83
CA HIS A 274 -0.30 -23.82 121.69
C HIS A 274 -1.53 -23.83 120.77
N ARG A 275 -2.69 -23.35 121.25
CA ARG A 275 -3.94 -23.34 120.48
C ARG A 275 -4.11 -22.09 119.63
N THR A 276 -3.58 -20.96 120.07
CA THR A 276 -3.60 -19.68 119.32
C THR A 276 -2.56 -19.64 118.20
N LYS A 277 -1.43 -20.33 118.34
CA LYS A 277 -0.37 -20.38 117.32
C LYS A 277 -0.74 -21.20 116.08
N THR A 278 -1.48 -22.30 116.25
CA THR A 278 -1.93 -23.16 115.13
C THR A 278 -3.11 -22.55 114.36
N MET A 279 -3.90 -21.67 114.99
CA MET A 279 -5.06 -21.04 114.35
C MET A 279 -4.72 -19.75 113.58
N SER A 280 -3.56 -19.13 113.82
CA SER A 280 -3.08 -17.98 113.01
C SER A 280 -2.30 -18.38 111.75
N GLN A 281 -1.62 -19.53 111.76
CA GLN A 281 -0.84 -20.02 110.62
C GLN A 281 -1.74 -20.55 109.48
N VAL A 282 -2.88 -21.17 109.81
CA VAL A 282 -3.83 -21.71 108.81
C VAL A 282 -4.65 -20.61 108.12
N ASN A 283 -4.93 -19.48 108.79
CA ASN A 283 -5.64 -18.36 108.16
C ASN A 283 -4.74 -17.49 107.26
N ALA A 284 -3.42 -17.46 107.50
CA ALA A 284 -2.47 -16.74 106.65
C ALA A 284 -2.19 -17.46 105.33
N GLU A 285 -2.11 -18.80 105.34
CA GLU A 285 -1.89 -19.59 104.11
C GLU A 285 -3.10 -19.59 103.17
N VAL A 286 -4.34 -19.50 103.70
CA VAL A 286 -5.56 -19.43 102.87
C VAL A 286 -5.73 -18.06 102.20
N GLU A 287 -5.30 -16.97 102.85
CA GLU A 287 -5.25 -15.63 102.25
C GLU A 287 -4.14 -15.52 101.19
N GLN A 288 -2.94 -16.07 101.43
CA GLN A 288 -1.85 -16.10 100.45
C GLN A 288 -2.20 -16.89 99.18
N ILE A 289 -2.86 -18.04 99.32
CA ILE A 289 -3.30 -18.84 98.16
C ILE A 289 -4.40 -18.12 97.35
N ARG A 290 -5.28 -17.35 98.01
CA ARG A 290 -6.29 -16.53 97.31
C ARG A 290 -5.68 -15.35 96.56
N THR A 291 -4.66 -14.68 97.13
CA THR A 291 -3.95 -13.60 96.45
C THR A 291 -3.11 -14.10 95.27
N ASP A 292 -2.47 -15.27 95.39
CA ASP A 292 -1.65 -15.83 94.33
C ASP A 292 -2.49 -16.34 93.15
N ILE A 293 -3.67 -16.92 93.40
CA ILE A 293 -4.60 -17.32 92.33
C ILE A 293 -5.21 -16.10 91.62
N ALA A 294 -5.55 -15.03 92.35
CA ALA A 294 -6.02 -13.79 91.75
C ALA A 294 -4.94 -13.09 90.91
N ALA A 295 -3.69 -13.07 91.40
CA ALA A 295 -2.55 -12.52 90.66
C ALA A 295 -2.26 -13.31 89.37
N GLN A 296 -2.35 -14.64 89.41
CA GLN A 296 -2.18 -15.49 88.21
C GLN A 296 -3.33 -15.32 87.20
N GLN A 297 -4.56 -15.09 87.65
CA GLN A 297 -5.69 -14.78 86.76
C GLN A 297 -5.54 -13.39 86.12
N ASP A 298 -5.08 -12.38 86.85
CA ASP A 298 -4.82 -11.04 86.30
C ASP A 298 -3.66 -11.04 85.31
N GLU A 299 -2.59 -11.81 85.57
CA GLU A 299 -1.43 -11.91 84.67
C GLU A 299 -1.76 -12.69 83.38
N ALA A 300 -2.59 -13.74 83.48
CA ALA A 300 -3.10 -14.44 82.30
C ALA A 300 -4.03 -13.55 81.46
N THR A 301 -4.87 -12.73 82.10
CA THR A 301 -5.78 -11.80 81.40
C THR A 301 -4.99 -10.67 80.71
N LYS A 302 -3.92 -10.18 81.32
CA LYS A 302 -2.99 -9.21 80.69
C LYS A 302 -2.30 -9.79 79.46
N LYS A 303 -1.73 -11.00 79.56
CA LYS A 303 -1.06 -11.66 78.42
C LYS A 303 -2.03 -11.95 77.26
N VAL A 304 -3.29 -12.28 77.55
CA VAL A 304 -4.33 -12.44 76.52
C VAL A 304 -4.66 -11.10 75.85
N ASN A 305 -4.78 -10.02 76.62
CA ASN A 305 -5.04 -8.69 76.06
C ASN A 305 -3.86 -8.18 75.22
N GLU A 306 -2.61 -8.38 75.65
CA GLU A 306 -1.41 -8.06 74.87
C GLU A 306 -1.34 -8.85 73.56
N LEU A 307 -1.71 -10.14 73.60
CA LEU A 307 -1.80 -10.96 72.38
C LEU A 307 -2.90 -10.49 71.43
N LEU A 308 -4.05 -10.06 71.95
CA LEU A 308 -5.13 -9.49 71.14
C LEU A 308 -4.74 -8.14 70.53
N GLU A 309 -4.02 -7.31 71.27
CA GLU A 309 -3.50 -6.02 70.79
C GLU A 309 -2.47 -6.22 69.67
N HIS A 310 -1.50 -7.12 69.86
CA HIS A 310 -0.54 -7.47 68.80
C HIS A 310 -1.19 -8.13 67.57
N LEU A 311 -2.27 -8.87 67.75
CA LEU A 311 -3.01 -9.48 66.64
C LEU A 311 -3.81 -8.42 65.86
N GLU A 312 -4.37 -7.42 66.54
CA GLU A 312 -5.06 -6.31 65.91
C GLU A 312 -4.06 -5.37 65.20
N GLU A 313 -2.89 -5.09 65.79
CA GLU A 313 -1.79 -4.37 65.12
C GLU A 313 -1.35 -5.07 63.84
N ARG A 314 -1.13 -6.39 63.89
CA ARG A 314 -0.79 -7.17 62.68
C ARG A 314 -1.91 -7.16 61.65
N ARG A 315 -3.18 -7.21 62.08
CA ARG A 315 -4.34 -7.15 61.17
C ARG A 315 -4.41 -5.80 60.46
N VAL A 316 -4.18 -4.70 61.18
CA VAL A 316 -4.18 -3.34 60.61
C VAL A 316 -2.98 -3.14 59.67
N ALA A 317 -1.80 -3.62 60.04
CA ALA A 317 -0.61 -3.56 59.18
C ALA A 317 -0.80 -4.35 57.88
N ALA A 318 -1.30 -5.60 57.98
CA ALA A 318 -1.58 -6.43 56.81
C ALA A 318 -2.66 -5.82 55.91
N LYS A 319 -3.69 -5.19 56.49
CA LYS A 319 -4.72 -4.48 55.71
C LYS A 319 -4.14 -3.26 54.98
N LYS A 320 -3.26 -2.50 55.62
CA LYS A 320 -2.60 -1.34 55.01
C LYS A 320 -1.68 -1.75 53.86
N GLU A 321 -0.89 -2.81 54.03
CA GLU A 321 -0.05 -3.37 52.96
C GLU A 321 -0.89 -3.90 51.78
N ALA A 322 -2.01 -4.56 52.07
CA ALA A 322 -2.95 -5.00 51.03
C ALA A 322 -3.57 -3.83 50.27
N ASP A 323 -4.01 -2.77 50.97
CA ASP A 323 -4.58 -1.57 50.36
C ASP A 323 -3.53 -0.81 49.53
N GLU A 324 -2.27 -0.76 49.97
CA GLU A 324 -1.15 -0.18 49.20
C GLU A 324 -0.83 -1.01 47.94
N LEU A 325 -0.84 -2.34 48.04
CA LEU A 325 -0.64 -3.23 46.87
C LEU A 325 -1.78 -3.10 45.87
N ILE A 326 -3.03 -2.99 46.33
CA ILE A 326 -4.19 -2.73 45.47
C ILE A 326 -4.07 -1.34 44.82
N GLY A 327 -3.60 -0.32 45.55
CA GLY A 327 -3.30 1.00 45.01
C GLY A 327 -2.28 0.94 43.88
N LYS A 328 -1.13 0.29 44.10
CA LYS A 328 -0.08 0.09 43.09
C LYS A 328 -0.59 -0.72 41.88
N ALA A 329 -1.43 -1.73 42.11
CA ALA A 329 -2.01 -2.52 41.02
C ALA A 329 -2.96 -1.67 40.16
N LYS A 330 -3.73 -0.76 40.76
CA LYS A 330 -4.59 0.17 40.03
C LYS A 330 -3.78 1.16 39.20
N THR A 331 -2.73 1.76 39.77
CA THR A 331 -1.89 2.71 39.03
C THR A 331 -1.19 2.04 37.86
N VAL A 332 -0.64 0.83 38.05
CA VAL A 332 -0.01 0.08 36.95
C VAL A 332 -1.02 -0.26 35.85
N ARG A 333 -2.28 -0.54 36.21
CA ARG A 333 -3.33 -0.77 35.22
C ARG A 333 -3.68 0.50 34.46
N GLU A 334 -3.85 1.63 35.15
CA GLU A 334 -4.12 2.93 34.54
C GLU A 334 -2.98 3.37 33.60
N ASP A 335 -1.72 3.20 34.02
CA ASP A 335 -0.54 3.48 33.21
C ASP A 335 -0.49 2.59 31.95
N ALA A 336 -0.84 1.30 32.08
CA ALA A 336 -0.89 0.36 30.96
C ALA A 336 -2.02 0.68 29.97
N ASP A 337 -3.19 1.10 30.48
CA ASP A 337 -4.32 1.54 29.66
C ASP A 337 -3.97 2.83 28.90
N GLU A 338 -3.32 3.79 29.56
CA GLU A 338 -2.86 5.04 28.94
C GLU A 338 -1.76 4.80 27.90
N TYR A 339 -0.80 3.92 28.19
CA TYR A 339 0.23 3.50 27.24
C TYR A 339 -0.39 2.83 25.99
N SER A 340 -1.40 1.99 26.21
CA SER A 340 -2.12 1.31 25.12
C SER A 340 -2.91 2.30 24.26
N ALA A 341 -3.58 3.27 24.89
CA ALA A 341 -4.34 4.30 24.20
C ALA A 341 -3.43 5.22 23.36
N THR A 342 -2.29 5.64 23.93
CA THR A 342 -1.29 6.47 23.22
C THR A 342 -0.68 5.71 22.05
N LYS A 343 -0.28 4.44 22.23
CA LYS A 343 0.23 3.62 21.12
C LYS A 343 -0.79 3.39 20.01
N ARG A 344 -2.07 3.19 20.35
CA ARG A 344 -3.14 3.11 19.33
C ARG A 344 -3.30 4.41 18.56
N LYS A 345 -3.25 5.56 19.25
CA LYS A 345 -3.36 6.88 18.62
C LYS A 345 -2.17 7.17 17.70
N GLU A 346 -0.95 6.82 18.11
CA GLU A 346 0.25 6.92 17.27
C GLU A 346 0.17 6.03 16.03
N ALA A 347 -0.24 4.77 16.19
CA ALA A 347 -0.41 3.84 15.07
C ALA A 347 -1.49 4.31 14.08
N GLN A 348 -2.61 4.84 14.59
CA GLN A 348 -3.66 5.43 13.75
C GLN A 348 -3.17 6.67 12.99
N ALA A 349 -2.39 7.54 13.64
CA ALA A 349 -1.80 8.70 12.98
C ALA A 349 -0.82 8.30 11.87
N GLN A 350 0.03 7.29 12.12
CA GLN A 350 0.95 6.75 11.12
C GLN A 350 0.19 6.10 9.95
N ALA A 351 -0.86 5.33 10.23
CA ALA A 351 -1.70 4.74 9.19
C ALA A 351 -2.37 5.81 8.33
N ALA A 352 -2.90 6.87 8.95
CA ALA A 352 -3.49 8.00 8.24
C ALA A 352 -2.45 8.75 7.36
N GLU A 353 -1.21 8.91 7.84
CA GLU A 353 -0.14 9.51 7.06
C GLU A 353 0.26 8.66 5.85
N ILE A 354 0.32 7.32 6.02
CA ILE A 354 0.60 6.39 4.93
C ILE A 354 -0.51 6.44 3.88
N LEU A 355 -1.77 6.42 4.30
CA LEU A 355 -2.92 6.54 3.40
C LEU A 355 -2.88 7.87 2.65
N HIS A 356 -2.64 8.98 3.34
CA HIS A 356 -2.53 10.29 2.70
C HIS A 356 -1.38 10.36 1.68
N LYS A 357 -0.23 9.74 1.96
CA LYS A 357 0.88 9.65 0.99
C LYS A 357 0.49 8.79 -0.21
N ALA A 358 -0.13 7.63 0.02
CA ALA A 358 -0.60 6.77 -1.05
C ALA A 358 -1.63 7.46 -1.95
N ASP A 359 -2.58 8.21 -1.36
CA ASP A 359 -3.58 8.98 -2.08
C ASP A 359 -2.94 10.12 -2.89
N ALA A 360 -1.96 10.83 -2.31
CA ALA A 360 -1.23 11.88 -3.01
C ALA A 360 -0.41 11.32 -4.18
N ASP A 361 0.26 10.19 -4.00
CA ASP A 361 1.03 9.51 -5.04
C ASP A 361 0.12 8.97 -6.15
N ALA A 362 -1.03 8.40 -5.79
CA ALA A 362 -2.04 7.95 -6.74
C ALA A 362 -2.59 9.13 -7.56
N ALA A 363 -2.91 10.25 -6.91
CA ALA A 363 -3.35 11.47 -7.58
C ALA A 363 -2.28 12.01 -8.54
N ALA A 364 -1.02 12.02 -8.12
CA ALA A 364 0.10 12.43 -8.97
C ALA A 364 0.29 11.50 -10.18
N GLN A 365 0.13 10.18 -10.01
CA GLN A 365 0.17 9.22 -11.12
C GLN A 365 -1.00 9.41 -12.09
N ILE A 366 -2.21 9.65 -11.58
CA ILE A 366 -3.39 9.92 -12.42
C ILE A 366 -3.15 11.19 -13.24
N GLU A 367 -2.66 12.27 -12.61
CA GLU A 367 -2.39 13.53 -13.29
C GLU A 367 -1.28 13.38 -14.34
N SER A 368 -0.20 12.67 -14.03
CA SER A 368 0.87 12.35 -14.98
C SER A 368 0.34 11.57 -16.20
N ARG A 369 -0.51 10.56 -15.98
CA ARG A 369 -1.15 9.82 -17.08
C ARG A 369 -2.10 10.69 -17.88
N ARG A 370 -2.81 11.62 -17.24
CA ARG A 370 -3.70 12.56 -17.92
C ARG A 370 -2.93 13.51 -18.82
N GLN A 371 -1.81 14.02 -18.36
CA GLN A 371 -0.90 14.87 -19.15
C GLN A 371 -0.28 14.09 -20.32
N ALA A 372 0.15 12.84 -20.09
CA ALA A 372 0.66 11.99 -21.16
C ALA A 372 -0.42 11.70 -22.23
N ALA A 373 -1.65 11.36 -21.82
CA ALA A 373 -2.77 11.16 -22.72
C ALA A 373 -3.11 12.44 -23.49
N GLN A 374 -3.08 13.61 -22.84
CA GLN A 374 -3.30 14.89 -23.50
C GLN A 374 -2.21 15.17 -24.55
N ALA A 375 -0.94 14.91 -24.23
CA ALA A 375 0.16 15.07 -25.18
C ALA A 375 0.03 14.13 -26.39
N GLU A 376 -0.44 12.89 -26.19
CA GLU A 376 -0.77 11.97 -27.28
C GLU A 376 -1.94 12.48 -28.14
N ILE A 377 -3.01 12.98 -27.51
CA ILE A 377 -4.16 13.57 -28.22
C ILE A 377 -3.72 14.79 -29.03
N ASP A 378 -2.93 15.69 -28.47
CA ASP A 378 -2.42 16.88 -29.15
C ASP A 378 -1.53 16.48 -30.33
N GLY A 379 -0.67 15.47 -30.15
CA GLY A 379 0.16 14.89 -31.22
C GLY A 379 -0.67 14.29 -32.36
N LEU A 380 -1.70 13.51 -32.04
CA LEU A 380 -2.63 12.96 -33.03
C LEU A 380 -3.40 14.06 -33.77
N THR A 381 -3.83 15.10 -33.06
CA THR A 381 -4.54 16.25 -33.64
C THR A 381 -3.65 17.00 -34.62
N SER A 382 -2.38 17.22 -34.26
CA SER A 382 -1.38 17.80 -35.17
C SER A 382 -1.19 16.93 -36.42
N HIS A 383 -1.12 15.61 -36.25
CA HIS A 383 -0.95 14.69 -37.38
C HIS A 383 -2.16 14.67 -38.32
N ILE A 384 -3.37 14.75 -37.76
CA ILE A 384 -4.62 14.91 -38.53
C ILE A 384 -4.57 16.22 -39.33
N ALA A 385 -4.15 17.33 -38.73
CA ALA A 385 -4.03 18.61 -39.41
C ALA A 385 -3.02 18.55 -40.58
N GLU A 386 -1.87 17.91 -40.39
CA GLU A 386 -0.89 17.67 -41.46
C GLU A 386 -1.47 16.82 -42.60
N LEU A 387 -2.25 15.78 -42.26
CA LEU A 387 -2.91 14.93 -43.25
C LEU A 387 -3.97 15.70 -44.04
N GLN A 388 -4.78 16.53 -43.38
CA GLN A 388 -5.76 17.39 -44.04
C GLN A 388 -5.08 18.42 -44.95
N GLN A 389 -3.94 18.98 -44.54
CA GLN A 389 -3.16 19.90 -45.38
C GLN A 389 -2.54 19.19 -46.59
N ARG A 390 -2.08 17.94 -46.42
CA ARG A 390 -1.67 17.09 -47.55
C ARG A 390 -2.83 16.81 -48.48
N GLU A 391 -4.00 16.50 -47.94
CA GLU A 391 -5.21 16.28 -48.74
C GLU A 391 -5.60 17.53 -49.51
N SER A 392 -5.52 18.72 -48.91
CA SER A 392 -5.78 20.01 -49.58
C SER A 392 -4.76 20.30 -50.69
N LEU A 393 -3.49 19.98 -50.46
CA LEU A 393 -2.43 20.11 -51.46
C LEU A 393 -2.61 19.11 -52.62
N ILE A 394 -3.01 17.88 -52.32
CA ILE A 394 -3.30 16.86 -53.33
C ILE A 394 -4.52 17.30 -54.15
N THR A 395 -5.60 17.75 -53.52
CA THR A 395 -6.79 18.25 -54.23
C THR A 395 -6.48 19.51 -55.05
N GLN A 396 -5.67 20.45 -54.56
CA GLN A 396 -5.17 21.57 -55.37
C GLN A 396 -4.35 21.09 -56.56
N ARG A 397 -3.39 20.17 -56.38
CA ARG A 397 -2.63 19.60 -57.51
C ARG A 397 -3.51 18.84 -58.48
N VAL A 398 -4.52 18.12 -58.01
CA VAL A 398 -5.50 17.43 -58.88
C VAL A 398 -6.34 18.46 -59.64
N THR A 399 -6.67 19.59 -59.02
CA THR A 399 -7.39 20.70 -59.67
C THR A 399 -6.51 21.41 -60.69
N GLU A 400 -5.23 21.66 -60.37
CA GLU A 400 -4.22 22.17 -61.31
C GLU A 400 -3.97 21.20 -62.45
N LEU A 401 -3.87 19.89 -62.19
CA LEU A 401 -3.76 18.88 -63.23
C LEU A 401 -5.01 18.84 -64.09
N LYS A 402 -6.22 18.95 -63.51
CA LYS A 402 -7.47 19.10 -64.26
C LYS A 402 -7.49 20.39 -65.10
N ALA A 403 -6.97 21.50 -64.57
CA ALA A 403 -6.88 22.77 -65.28
C ALA A 403 -5.81 22.74 -66.37
N MET A 404 -4.67 22.07 -66.15
CA MET A 404 -3.64 21.80 -67.17
C MET A 404 -4.17 20.86 -68.24
N PHE A 405 -4.94 19.82 -67.88
CA PHE A 405 -5.66 18.99 -68.83
C PHE A 405 -6.70 19.82 -69.60
N ALA A 406 -7.47 20.67 -68.93
CA ALA A 406 -8.45 21.54 -69.57
C ALA A 406 -7.80 22.67 -70.40
N ASN A 407 -6.58 23.13 -70.12
CA ASN A 407 -5.87 24.09 -70.97
C ASN A 407 -5.16 23.39 -72.14
N ALA A 408 -4.63 22.18 -71.93
CA ALA A 408 -4.01 21.39 -72.98
C ALA A 408 -5.04 20.76 -73.94
N PHE A 409 -6.27 20.51 -73.49
CA PHE A 409 -7.37 19.95 -74.29
C PHE A 409 -8.56 20.90 -74.53
N GLY A 410 -8.65 22.04 -73.83
CA GLY A 410 -9.75 23.00 -73.97
C GLY A 410 -9.66 23.92 -75.18
N ASN A 411 -8.59 23.82 -75.96
CA ASN A 411 -8.55 24.42 -77.30
C ASN A 411 -9.26 23.55 -78.36
N PHE A 412 -9.99 22.49 -77.96
CA PHE A 412 -10.67 21.57 -78.88
C PHE A 412 -12.21 21.57 -78.80
N MET A 413 -12.85 22.09 -77.75
CA MET A 413 -14.33 22.04 -77.66
C MET A 413 -14.91 23.26 -76.96
N THR A 414 -15.65 24.07 -77.71
CA THR A 414 -16.50 25.16 -77.21
C THR A 414 -17.98 24.85 -77.45
N ALA A 415 -18.81 25.30 -76.49
CA ALA A 415 -20.27 25.54 -76.53
C ALA A 415 -21.20 24.45 -75.92
N PRO A 416 -22.47 24.79 -75.54
CA PRO A 416 -22.86 25.22 -74.18
C PRO A 416 -24.10 24.47 -73.60
N ALA A 417 -24.59 24.93 -72.43
CA ALA A 417 -25.86 24.61 -71.72
C ALA A 417 -25.75 23.50 -70.64
N ALA A 418 -26.48 23.50 -69.51
CA ALA A 418 -27.67 24.24 -69.07
C ALA A 418 -27.79 24.23 -67.52
N ASP A 419 -28.51 25.22 -66.98
CA ASP A 419 -29.11 25.29 -65.63
C ASP A 419 -30.04 24.11 -65.33
N VAL A 420 -30.02 23.54 -64.10
CA VAL A 420 -31.18 23.14 -63.26
C VAL A 420 -30.69 22.97 -61.79
N PRO A 421 -31.48 23.32 -60.74
CA PRO A 421 -31.00 23.65 -59.40
C PRO A 421 -30.93 22.45 -58.43
N ALA A 422 -30.10 22.58 -57.40
CA ALA A 422 -30.04 21.65 -56.27
C ALA A 422 -31.06 22.07 -55.21
N ASP A 423 -31.98 21.14 -54.93
CA ASP A 423 -32.94 21.19 -53.82
C ASP A 423 -32.20 21.27 -52.48
N ASP A 424 -32.52 22.31 -51.72
CA ASP A 424 -32.32 22.39 -50.28
C ASP A 424 -33.33 21.47 -49.59
N ALA A 425 -32.85 20.44 -48.91
CA ALA A 425 -33.62 19.70 -47.92
C ALA A 425 -32.95 19.84 -46.55
N GLN A 426 -33.17 20.99 -45.93
CA GLN A 426 -33.25 21.08 -44.47
C GLN A 426 -34.64 20.55 -44.05
N ASN A 427 -34.71 19.67 -43.06
CA ASN A 427 -35.29 19.95 -41.74
C ASN A 427 -35.69 18.68 -40.95
N ALA A 428 -35.75 18.86 -39.64
CA ALA A 428 -36.31 18.06 -38.55
C ALA A 428 -35.40 16.95 -38.00
N GLY A 429 -35.09 16.87 -36.70
CA GLY A 429 -35.58 17.54 -35.49
C GLY A 429 -35.05 16.66 -34.35
N ASP A 430 -34.26 17.18 -33.42
CA ASP A 430 -34.66 17.72 -32.10
C ASP A 430 -35.52 16.79 -31.22
N ALA A 431 -35.21 16.85 -29.92
CA ALA A 431 -35.76 16.16 -28.74
C ALA A 431 -35.17 14.75 -28.43
N ALA A 432 -34.27 14.58 -27.45
CA ALA A 432 -34.35 14.81 -25.99
C ALA A 432 -34.77 13.54 -25.21
N ASP A 433 -33.83 13.01 -24.43
CA ASP A 433 -33.99 12.60 -23.01
C ASP A 433 -32.59 12.16 -22.53
N GLY A 434 -32.03 12.59 -21.40
CA GLY A 434 -32.70 12.91 -20.14
C GLY A 434 -32.42 11.79 -19.13
N ALA A 435 -31.16 11.61 -18.70
CA ALA A 435 -30.85 10.87 -17.46
C ALA A 435 -29.43 11.18 -16.96
N ALA A 436 -29.30 12.24 -16.18
CA ALA A 436 -28.26 12.36 -15.18
C ALA A 436 -28.76 11.70 -13.89
N GLN A 437 -28.06 10.68 -13.40
CA GLN A 437 -28.18 10.21 -12.02
C GLN A 437 -26.80 9.73 -11.53
N GLN A 438 -26.18 10.66 -10.80
CA GLN A 438 -25.36 10.59 -9.58
C GLN A 438 -24.52 9.34 -9.20
N PRO A 439 -23.43 9.59 -8.43
CA PRO A 439 -22.31 8.67 -8.23
C PRO A 439 -22.56 7.65 -7.12
N ALA A 440 -21.94 6.47 -7.27
CA ALA A 440 -21.93 5.44 -6.24
C ALA A 440 -20.84 5.73 -5.18
N GLU A 441 -21.28 6.03 -3.96
CA GLU A 441 -20.48 5.85 -2.74
C GLU A 441 -20.63 4.41 -2.19
N PRO A 442 -19.63 3.91 -1.45
CA PRO A 442 -19.55 2.50 -1.05
C PRO A 442 -20.39 2.21 0.21
N ALA A 443 -21.09 1.08 0.19
CA ALA A 443 -21.85 0.58 1.34
C ALA A 443 -20.94 -0.16 2.33
N ALA A 444 -21.24 0.08 3.60
CA ALA A 444 -20.58 -0.40 4.80
C ALA A 444 -20.64 -1.93 5.02
N GLU A 445 -19.65 -2.39 5.79
CA GLU A 445 -19.60 -3.68 6.49
C GLU A 445 -20.85 -3.95 7.33
N PRO A 446 -21.18 -5.23 7.58
CA PRO A 446 -21.78 -5.63 8.84
C PRO A 446 -20.72 -6.30 9.72
N SER A 447 -20.41 -5.63 10.83
CA SER A 447 -20.00 -6.28 12.06
C SER A 447 -21.13 -7.19 12.54
N ASP A 448 -20.89 -8.48 12.68
CA ASP A 448 -21.61 -9.30 13.65
C ASP A 448 -20.61 -10.11 14.46
N ALA A 449 -20.63 -9.81 15.75
CA ALA A 449 -19.99 -10.54 16.81
C ALA A 449 -20.98 -11.60 17.33
N GLN A 450 -20.54 -12.86 17.37
CA GLN A 450 -20.79 -13.79 18.46
C GLN A 450 -19.59 -14.71 18.64
#